data_AF-A0A1F7ZW63-F1
#
_entry.id   AF-A0A1F7ZW63-F1
#
_cell.length_a   1.000
_cell.length_b   1.000
_cell.length_c   1.000
_cell.angle_alpha   90.00
_cell.angle_beta   90.00
_cell.angle_gamma   90.00
#
_symmetry.space_group_name_H-M   'P 1'
#
loop_
_entity.id
_entity.type
_entity.pdbx_description
1 polymer ?
#
loop_
_entity_poly.entity_id
_entity_poly.type
_entity_poly.pdbx_seq_one_letter_code
_entity_poly.pdbx_strand_id
1 'polypeptide(L)'
;MNLLILTLTVLTTLTTATPTPRQNALLWPYATYRYWVQTGNWVLDPQDQLLVVKNGNAADETTSIVTFDIPATAEGHKCELLFDLWPRDVSTGSQQADVFTATKPTGASVSASDSGASLQSVSKQVADVIVQSRNEHAGRIYVPVPGTADWVLAYQGYPKFDCPAGQMIGFEFVGVNDEVSIRWDIGVTGPRVQVL
;
A
#
# COMPACT_ATOMS: atom_id res chain seq x y z
N MET A 1 -4.91 56.91 58.72
CA MET A 1 -3.99 55.76 58.88
C MET A 1 -4.80 54.49 58.65
N ASN A 2 -4.67 53.90 57.46
CA ASN A 2 -4.68 52.45 57.21
C ASN A 2 -4.72 52.22 55.69
N LEU A 3 -3.56 51.82 55.17
CA LEU A 3 -3.31 51.47 53.78
C LEU A 3 -3.43 49.94 53.68
N LEU A 4 -4.43 49.42 52.95
CA LEU A 4 -4.57 47.99 52.69
C LEU A 4 -3.89 47.68 51.35
N ILE A 5 -2.78 46.94 51.37
CA ILE A 5 -2.05 46.50 50.18
C ILE A 5 -2.60 45.13 49.79
N LEU A 6 -3.24 45.03 48.63
CA LEU A 6 -3.73 43.78 48.06
C LEU A 6 -2.65 43.23 47.11
N THR A 7 -1.97 42.16 47.50
CA THR A 7 -0.96 41.47 46.68
C THR A 7 -1.62 40.51 45.71
N LEU A 8 -1.53 40.79 44.41
CA LEU A 8 -2.04 39.94 43.32
C LEU A 8 -0.93 38.96 42.91
N THR A 9 -1.01 37.71 43.35
CA THR A 9 -0.13 36.63 42.91
C THR A 9 -0.60 36.07 41.56
N VAL A 10 0.13 36.39 40.50
CA VAL A 10 -0.08 35.81 39.16
C VAL A 10 0.59 34.43 39.13
N LEU A 11 -0.21 33.36 39.11
CA LEU A 11 0.25 31.99 38.89
C LEU A 11 0.40 31.78 37.38
N THR A 12 1.63 31.79 36.86
CA THR A 12 1.93 31.38 35.49
C THR A 12 1.98 29.86 35.42
N THR A 13 0.89 29.24 34.95
CA THR A 13 0.89 27.81 34.62
C THR A 13 1.71 27.58 33.35
N LEU A 14 2.94 27.09 33.49
CA LEU A 14 3.69 26.54 32.36
C LEU A 14 3.01 25.23 31.94
N THR A 15 2.22 25.27 30.87
CA THR A 15 1.77 24.08 30.15
C THR A 15 2.99 23.46 29.48
N THR A 16 3.57 22.44 30.10
CA THR A 16 4.49 21.53 29.42
C THR A 16 3.69 20.78 28.36
N ALA A 17 3.81 21.21 27.10
CA ALA A 17 3.34 20.42 25.97
C ALA A 17 4.12 19.11 25.98
N THR A 18 3.48 18.03 26.42
CA THR A 18 3.99 16.68 26.22
C THR A 18 4.03 16.46 24.71
N PRO A 19 5.18 16.10 24.12
CA PRO A 19 5.21 15.69 22.73
C PRO A 19 4.29 14.47 22.64
N THR A 20 3.13 14.63 21.99
CA THR A 20 2.34 13.47 21.58
C THR A 20 3.27 12.58 20.76
N PRO A 21 3.48 11.31 21.14
CA PRO A 21 4.24 10.40 20.31
C PRO A 21 3.61 10.44 18.91
N ARG A 22 4.43 10.74 17.90
CA ARG A 22 4.03 10.70 16.49
C ARG A 22 3.44 9.30 16.27
N GLN A 23 2.12 9.20 16.20
CA GLN A 23 1.50 7.96 15.77
C GLN A 23 1.88 7.85 14.29
N ASN A 24 2.97 7.12 14.01
CA ASN A 24 3.28 6.71 12.65
C ASN A 24 2.06 5.92 12.19
N ALA A 25 1.19 6.56 11.41
CA ALA A 25 -0.08 5.98 11.00
C ALA A 25 0.24 4.88 9.99
N LEU A 26 0.32 3.65 10.50
CA LEU A 26 0.43 2.47 9.67
C LEU A 26 -0.92 2.20 9.04
N LEU A 27 -0.98 2.34 7.73
CA LEU A 27 -2.13 2.13 6.89
C LEU A 27 -2.18 0.66 6.47
N TRP A 28 -3.32 0.05 6.72
CA TRP A 28 -3.63 -1.31 6.30
C TRP A 28 -4.22 -1.30 4.88
N PRO A 29 -4.10 -2.41 4.14
CA PRO A 29 -4.76 -2.54 2.85
C PRO A 29 -6.26 -2.20 2.92
N TYR A 30 -6.73 -1.41 1.96
CA TYR A 30 -8.15 -1.20 1.71
C TYR A 30 -8.75 -2.42 1.00
N ALA A 31 -8.05 -2.95 -0.01
CA ALA A 31 -8.44 -4.14 -0.75
C ALA A 31 -7.21 -4.87 -1.31
N THR A 32 -7.32 -6.19 -1.44
CA THR A 32 -6.35 -7.03 -2.13
C THR A 32 -7.03 -7.79 -3.26
N TYR A 33 -6.46 -7.74 -4.47
CA TYR A 33 -6.97 -8.44 -5.64
C TYR A 33 -5.95 -9.47 -6.07
N ARG A 34 -6.39 -10.70 -6.31
CA ARG A 34 -5.59 -11.70 -7.04
C ARG A 34 -6.01 -11.68 -8.49
N TYR A 35 -5.04 -11.64 -9.39
CA TYR A 35 -5.25 -11.53 -10.83
C TYR A 35 -4.56 -12.67 -11.56
N TRP A 36 -5.27 -13.39 -12.43
CA TRP A 36 -4.71 -14.46 -13.27
C TRP A 36 -4.16 -13.88 -14.56
N VAL A 37 -2.87 -14.09 -14.78
CA VAL A 37 -2.11 -13.45 -15.87
C VAL A 37 -2.66 -13.83 -17.24
N GLN A 38 -2.94 -15.12 -17.47
CA GLN A 38 -3.39 -15.61 -18.77
C GLN A 38 -4.83 -15.21 -19.10
N THR A 39 -5.73 -15.33 -18.13
CA THR A 39 -7.18 -15.18 -18.38
C THR A 39 -7.68 -13.77 -18.17
N GLY A 40 -6.95 -12.97 -17.39
CA GLY A 40 -7.39 -11.67 -16.92
C GLY A 40 -8.48 -11.69 -15.84
N ASN A 41 -8.85 -12.88 -15.37
CA ASN A 41 -9.79 -13.03 -14.27
C ASN A 41 -9.17 -12.52 -12.97
N TRP A 42 -10.03 -12.03 -12.07
CA TRP A 42 -9.60 -11.60 -10.75
C TRP A 42 -10.61 -11.94 -9.67
N VAL A 43 -10.11 -11.97 -8.43
CA VAL A 43 -10.91 -12.16 -7.21
C VAL A 43 -10.50 -11.11 -6.19
N LEU A 44 -11.49 -10.46 -5.57
CA LEU A 44 -11.30 -9.54 -4.45
C LEU A 44 -11.20 -10.33 -3.14
N ASP A 45 -10.21 -9.97 -2.33
CA ASP A 45 -9.87 -10.49 -1.02
C ASP A 45 -9.92 -12.02 -0.89
N PRO A 46 -9.17 -12.76 -1.75
CA PRO A 46 -9.14 -14.22 -1.70
C PRO A 46 -8.32 -14.70 -0.51
N GLN A 47 -8.97 -14.78 0.65
CA GLN A 47 -8.39 -15.27 1.90
C GLN A 47 -7.80 -16.68 1.75
N ASP A 48 -6.70 -16.94 2.46
CA ASP A 48 -6.03 -18.24 2.52
C ASP A 48 -5.56 -18.84 1.18
N GLN A 49 -5.42 -18.02 0.13
CA GLN A 49 -4.93 -18.44 -1.18
C GLN A 49 -3.54 -17.92 -1.48
N LEU A 50 -2.79 -18.59 -2.36
CA LEU A 50 -1.60 -17.99 -2.96
C LEU A 50 -2.01 -16.74 -3.73
N LEU A 51 -1.23 -15.67 -3.60
CA LEU A 51 -1.56 -14.34 -4.13
C LEU A 51 -0.65 -13.99 -5.31
N VAL A 52 0.65 -14.26 -5.18
CA VAL A 52 1.61 -14.15 -6.28
C VAL A 52 2.09 -15.55 -6.62
N VAL A 53 1.86 -15.98 -7.86
CA VAL A 53 2.27 -17.28 -8.37
C VAL A 53 2.97 -17.09 -9.70
N LYS A 54 4.21 -17.58 -9.77
CA LYS A 54 4.97 -17.76 -11.00
C LYS A 54 5.49 -19.18 -11.01
N ASN A 55 5.13 -19.99 -11.99
CA ASN A 55 5.53 -21.41 -12.02
C ASN A 55 5.73 -21.95 -13.44
N GLY A 56 5.65 -21.09 -14.47
CA GLY A 56 5.75 -21.50 -15.87
C GLY A 56 4.49 -22.17 -16.43
N ASN A 57 3.47 -22.43 -15.61
CA ASN A 57 2.14 -22.81 -16.07
C ASN A 57 1.23 -21.57 -16.14
N ALA A 58 1.07 -21.02 -17.34
CA ALA A 58 0.33 -19.77 -17.56
C ALA A 58 -1.09 -19.76 -16.96
N ALA A 59 -1.74 -20.92 -16.85
CA ALA A 59 -3.08 -21.04 -16.28
C ALA A 59 -3.11 -20.77 -14.76
N ASP A 60 -2.00 -20.99 -14.06
CA ASP A 60 -1.88 -20.84 -12.61
C ASP A 60 -1.21 -19.52 -12.20
N GLU A 61 -0.50 -18.87 -13.12
CA GLU A 61 0.26 -17.67 -12.80
C GLU A 61 -0.65 -16.51 -12.39
N THR A 62 -0.37 -15.96 -11.21
CA THR A 62 -1.12 -14.84 -10.66
C THR A 62 -0.22 -13.72 -10.17
N THR A 63 -0.72 -12.50 -10.27
CA THR A 63 -0.18 -11.32 -9.59
C THR A 63 -1.19 -10.83 -8.57
N SER A 64 -0.76 -9.92 -7.69
CA SER A 64 -1.66 -9.34 -6.69
C SER A 64 -1.55 -7.84 -6.61
N ILE A 65 -2.69 -7.17 -6.59
CA ILE A 65 -2.80 -5.72 -6.44
C ILE A 65 -3.31 -5.42 -5.04
N VAL A 66 -2.59 -4.59 -4.30
CA VAL A 66 -2.98 -4.15 -2.95
C VAL A 66 -3.17 -2.65 -2.94
N THR A 67 -4.31 -2.18 -2.44
CA THR A 67 -4.68 -0.77 -2.44
C THR A 67 -4.68 -0.17 -1.05
N PHE A 68 -4.43 1.13 -0.95
CA PHE A 68 -4.38 1.88 0.29
C PHE A 68 -5.10 3.20 0.13
N ASP A 69 -5.96 3.53 1.09
CA ASP A 69 -6.57 4.87 1.20
C ASP A 69 -5.62 5.77 2.00
N ILE A 70 -5.05 6.78 1.35
CA ILE A 70 -4.10 7.69 1.98
C ILE A 70 -4.88 8.88 2.55
N PRO A 71 -4.90 9.08 3.87
CA PRO A 71 -5.71 10.11 4.47
C PRO A 71 -5.23 11.50 4.05
N ALA A 72 -6.15 12.46 3.94
CA ALA A 72 -5.83 13.86 3.64
C ALA A 72 -4.83 14.47 4.64
N THR A 73 -4.80 13.95 5.88
CA THR A 73 -3.83 14.38 6.91
C THR A 73 -2.39 14.00 6.61
N ALA A 74 -2.12 13.17 5.60
CA ALA A 74 -0.78 12.82 5.14
C ALA A 74 -0.18 13.89 4.19
N GLU A 75 -0.88 15.00 3.94
CA GLU A 75 -0.39 16.08 3.09
C GLU A 75 0.98 16.58 3.58
N GLY A 76 1.93 16.72 2.64
CA GLY A 76 3.31 17.13 2.93
C GLY A 76 4.17 16.08 3.66
N HIS A 77 3.66 14.87 3.91
CA HIS A 77 4.42 13.78 4.52
C HIS A 77 4.99 12.82 3.49
N LYS A 78 5.98 12.03 3.90
CA LYS A 78 6.46 10.88 3.13
C LYS A 78 5.72 9.62 3.55
N CYS A 79 5.54 8.72 2.61
CA CYS A 79 4.96 7.41 2.81
C CYS A 79 6.04 6.36 2.53
N GLU A 80 6.02 5.26 3.27
CA GLU A 80 6.92 4.12 3.05
C GLU A 80 6.12 2.85 2.80
N LEU A 81 6.40 2.15 1.68
CA LEU A 81 5.82 0.85 1.40
C LEU A 81 6.60 -0.23 2.16
N LEU A 82 5.90 -0.91 3.06
CA LEU A 82 6.37 -2.03 3.86
C LEU A 82 5.75 -3.32 3.33
N PHE A 83 6.41 -4.45 3.55
CA PHE A 83 5.87 -5.78 3.29
C PHE A 83 6.43 -6.74 4.33
N ASP A 84 5.56 -7.32 5.17
CA ASP A 84 5.98 -8.22 6.23
C ASP A 84 5.26 -9.55 6.16
N LEU A 85 6.00 -10.66 6.34
CA LEU A 85 5.42 -12.00 6.46
C LEU A 85 5.67 -12.59 7.85
N TRP A 86 4.71 -13.38 8.33
CA TRP A 86 4.81 -14.15 9.57
C TRP A 86 5.13 -15.62 9.30
N PRO A 87 5.53 -16.42 10.31
CA PRO A 87 5.92 -17.83 10.08
C PRO A 87 4.85 -18.71 9.43
N ARG A 88 3.57 -18.33 9.47
CA ARG A 88 2.46 -19.06 8.86
C ARG A 88 2.19 -18.70 7.40
N ASP A 89 2.82 -17.64 6.89
CA ASP A 89 2.66 -17.17 5.52
C ASP A 89 3.48 -18.04 4.55
N VAL A 90 3.40 -17.76 3.24
CA VAL A 90 4.15 -18.50 2.23
C VAL A 90 5.03 -17.54 1.46
N SER A 91 6.31 -17.88 1.33
CA SER A 91 7.23 -17.31 0.35
C SER A 91 8.23 -18.39 -0.04
N THR A 92 8.10 -18.92 -1.26
CA THR A 92 8.94 -20.02 -1.74
C THR A 92 9.57 -19.72 -3.10
N GLY A 93 10.51 -20.57 -3.49
CA GLY A 93 11.27 -20.42 -4.73
C GLY A 93 12.23 -19.23 -4.66
N SER A 94 12.19 -18.32 -5.63
CA SER A 94 13.09 -17.16 -5.64
C SER A 94 12.80 -16.14 -4.53
N GLN A 95 11.58 -16.18 -3.97
CA GLN A 95 11.06 -15.25 -2.96
C GLN A 95 11.14 -13.77 -3.37
N GLN A 96 11.23 -13.49 -4.68
CA GLN A 96 11.32 -12.13 -5.20
C GLN A 96 10.04 -11.73 -5.92
N ALA A 97 9.65 -10.47 -5.73
CA ALA A 97 8.58 -9.83 -6.46
C ALA A 97 9.01 -8.47 -6.99
N ASP A 98 8.72 -8.20 -8.26
CA ASP A 98 8.73 -6.84 -8.80
C ASP A 98 7.47 -6.14 -8.29
N VAL A 99 7.63 -4.87 -7.91
CA VAL A 99 6.58 -4.00 -7.39
C VAL A 99 6.32 -2.92 -8.42
N PHE A 100 5.08 -2.82 -8.87
CA PHE A 100 4.63 -1.76 -9.77
C PHE A 100 3.60 -0.88 -9.07
N THR A 101 3.58 0.42 -9.35
CA THR A 101 2.39 1.21 -9.06
C THR A 101 1.24 0.73 -9.95
N ALA A 102 0.03 0.73 -9.41
CA ALA A 102 -1.16 0.25 -10.09
C ALA A 102 -2.11 1.42 -10.38
N THR A 103 -2.53 1.57 -11.64
CA THR A 103 -3.50 2.61 -12.08
C THR A 103 -4.94 2.13 -11.98
N LYS A 104 -5.20 0.83 -11.78
CA LYS A 104 -6.53 0.26 -11.55
C LYS A 104 -6.52 -0.83 -10.45
N PRO A 105 -7.62 -1.05 -9.71
CA PRO A 105 -8.94 -0.43 -9.88
C PRO A 105 -9.00 1.05 -9.44
N THR A 106 -7.90 1.63 -8.95
CA THR A 106 -7.91 2.83 -8.12
C THR A 106 -7.66 4.18 -8.80
N GLY A 107 -7.49 4.25 -10.12
CA GLY A 107 -7.49 5.51 -10.88
C GLY A 107 -6.56 6.58 -10.32
N ALA A 108 -5.25 6.29 -10.19
CA ALA A 108 -4.28 7.31 -9.78
C ALA A 108 -4.37 8.52 -10.73
N SER A 109 -4.78 9.66 -10.16
CA SER A 109 -5.29 10.91 -10.77
C SER A 109 -6.72 10.87 -11.33
N VAL A 110 -7.73 10.99 -10.45
CA VAL A 110 -8.90 11.83 -10.79
C VAL A 110 -8.64 13.23 -10.26
N SER A 111 -7.87 14.01 -11.03
CA SER A 111 -7.97 15.46 -10.94
C SER A 111 -9.37 15.82 -11.47
N ALA A 112 -10.15 16.56 -10.69
CA ALA A 112 -11.54 16.93 -11.02
C ALA A 112 -11.71 17.81 -12.29
N SER A 113 -10.68 17.92 -13.13
CA SER A 113 -10.65 18.71 -14.37
C SER A 113 -10.45 17.89 -15.64
N ASP A 114 -10.22 16.57 -15.57
CA ASP A 114 -10.09 15.76 -16.78
C ASP A 114 -11.45 15.16 -17.15
N SER A 115 -12.12 15.86 -18.06
CA SER A 115 -13.25 15.36 -18.84
C SER A 115 -12.83 14.14 -19.66
N GLY A 116 -12.90 12.95 -19.05
CA GLY A 116 -12.59 11.67 -19.67
C GLY A 116 -13.28 10.52 -18.95
N ALA A 117 -14.51 10.20 -19.38
CA ALA A 117 -15.29 8.99 -19.07
C ALA A 117 -15.37 8.57 -17.59
N SER A 118 -16.43 9.03 -16.92
CA SER A 118 -16.88 8.48 -15.64
C SER A 118 -17.04 6.95 -15.76
N LEU A 119 -16.24 6.20 -14.99
CA LEU A 119 -16.35 4.74 -14.85
C LEU A 119 -17.71 4.27 -14.30
N GLN A 120 -18.62 5.18 -13.96
CA GLN A 120 -19.98 4.87 -13.54
C GLN A 120 -20.90 4.39 -14.68
N SER A 121 -20.47 4.47 -15.94
CA SER A 121 -21.29 4.09 -17.10
C SER A 121 -20.77 2.90 -17.90
N VAL A 122 -19.78 2.14 -17.41
CA VAL A 122 -19.22 0.99 -18.12
C VAL A 122 -19.58 -0.32 -17.42
N SER A 123 -20.26 -1.19 -18.16
CA SER A 123 -20.65 -2.54 -17.74
C SER A 123 -19.45 -3.37 -17.30
N LYS A 124 -19.67 -4.33 -16.38
CA LYS A 124 -18.67 -5.28 -15.85
C LYS A 124 -17.72 -5.85 -16.92
N GLN A 125 -18.25 -6.17 -18.10
CA GLN A 125 -17.49 -6.69 -19.24
C GLN A 125 -16.50 -5.69 -19.89
N VAL A 126 -16.66 -4.37 -19.69
CA VAL A 126 -15.72 -3.34 -20.19
C VAL A 126 -14.62 -3.05 -19.17
N ALA A 127 -14.90 -3.25 -17.87
CA ALA A 127 -13.85 -3.33 -16.86
C ALA A 127 -12.92 -4.53 -17.13
N ASP A 128 -13.46 -5.63 -17.66
CA ASP A 128 -12.71 -6.85 -18.02
C ASP A 128 -11.80 -6.71 -19.26
N VAL A 129 -11.93 -5.66 -20.09
CA VAL A 129 -11.15 -5.50 -21.36
C VAL A 129 -9.88 -4.64 -21.20
N ILE A 130 -9.70 -3.91 -20.09
CA ILE A 130 -8.59 -2.97 -19.91
C ILE A 130 -7.73 -3.42 -18.73
N VAL A 131 -6.94 -4.48 -18.89
CA VAL A 131 -6.01 -4.92 -17.83
C VAL A 131 -4.56 -4.97 -18.31
N GLN A 132 -3.95 -3.80 -18.35
CA GLN A 132 -2.61 -3.63 -17.81
C GLN A 132 -2.72 -2.61 -16.67
N SER A 133 -2.71 -3.12 -15.45
CA SER A 133 -2.82 -2.33 -14.21
C SER A 133 -1.50 -1.63 -13.86
N ARG A 134 -0.38 -2.16 -14.36
CA ARG A 134 0.97 -1.67 -14.04
C ARG A 134 1.23 -0.33 -14.71
N ASN A 135 1.74 0.60 -13.91
CA ASN A 135 2.24 1.87 -14.40
C ASN A 135 3.76 1.93 -14.24
N GLU A 136 4.24 2.40 -13.10
CA GLU A 136 5.67 2.59 -12.87
C GLU A 136 6.28 1.39 -12.13
N HIS A 137 7.44 0.92 -12.59
CA HIS A 137 8.21 -0.07 -11.87
C HIS A 137 8.88 0.59 -10.66
N ALA A 138 8.33 0.36 -9.46
CA ALA A 138 8.82 0.90 -8.20
C ALA A 138 10.13 0.22 -7.77
N GLY A 139 10.28 -1.07 -8.06
CA GLY A 139 11.49 -1.82 -7.76
C GLY A 139 11.23 -3.31 -7.56
N ARG A 140 12.18 -3.98 -6.91
CA ARG A 140 12.15 -5.40 -6.61
C ARG A 140 12.39 -5.63 -5.14
N ILE A 141 11.57 -6.48 -4.54
CA ILE A 141 11.70 -6.91 -3.15
C ILE A 141 12.04 -8.40 -3.06
N TYR A 142 12.84 -8.75 -2.05
CA TYR A 142 12.99 -10.11 -1.55
C TYR A 142 12.11 -10.24 -0.30
N VAL A 143 11.25 -11.25 -0.25
CA VAL A 143 10.19 -11.39 0.74
C VAL A 143 10.47 -12.61 1.64
N PRO A 144 11.27 -12.47 2.71
CA PRO A 144 11.55 -13.59 3.60
C PRO A 144 10.31 -13.98 4.41
N VAL A 145 10.27 -15.25 4.84
CA VAL A 145 9.26 -15.73 5.79
C VAL A 145 9.93 -16.42 6.98
N PRO A 146 9.72 -15.95 8.23
CA PRO A 146 9.16 -14.65 8.59
C PRO A 146 10.13 -13.49 8.31
N GLY A 147 9.61 -12.26 8.25
CA GLY A 147 10.42 -11.05 8.22
C GLY A 147 9.83 -9.92 7.39
N THR A 148 10.53 -8.79 7.42
CA THR A 148 10.28 -7.64 6.54
C THR A 148 10.99 -7.85 5.22
N ALA A 149 10.35 -7.49 4.12
CA ALA A 149 10.93 -7.57 2.80
C ALA A 149 12.07 -6.57 2.62
N ASP A 150 13.13 -7.02 1.94
CA ASP A 150 14.27 -6.20 1.58
C ASP A 150 14.10 -5.69 0.15
N TRP A 151 14.31 -4.38 -0.07
CA TRP A 151 14.36 -3.82 -1.42
C TRP A 151 15.70 -4.16 -2.08
N VAL A 152 15.67 -5.12 -3.00
CA VAL A 152 16.83 -5.55 -3.79
C VAL A 152 17.19 -4.48 -4.83
N LEU A 153 16.17 -3.89 -5.44
CA LEU A 153 16.28 -2.77 -6.37
C LEU A 153 15.17 -1.78 -6.05
N ALA A 154 15.48 -0.49 -6.11
CA ALA A 154 14.48 0.55 -5.93
C ALA A 154 14.66 1.65 -6.96
N TYR A 155 13.54 2.12 -7.49
CA TYR A 155 13.46 3.17 -8.49
C TYR A 155 12.53 4.27 -7.98
N GLN A 156 12.56 5.45 -8.61
CA GLN A 156 11.57 6.52 -8.35
C GLN A 156 11.42 6.95 -6.87
N GLY A 157 12.47 6.78 -6.07
CA GLY A 157 12.47 7.13 -4.64
C GLY A 157 11.94 6.03 -3.70
N TYR A 158 11.45 4.90 -4.21
CA TYR A 158 10.97 3.80 -3.36
C TYR A 158 12.06 3.25 -2.42
N PRO A 159 11.69 2.67 -1.26
CA PRO A 159 10.32 2.49 -0.75
C PRO A 159 9.62 3.76 -0.28
N LYS A 160 10.32 4.91 -0.21
CA LYS A 160 9.84 6.16 0.37
C LYS A 160 9.38 7.16 -0.68
N PHE A 161 8.09 7.39 -0.77
CA PHE A 161 7.47 8.25 -1.78
C PHE A 161 6.71 9.41 -1.12
N ASP A 162 6.35 10.44 -1.90
CA ASP A 162 5.46 11.48 -1.41
C ASP A 162 4.06 10.89 -1.18
N CYS A 163 3.47 11.11 0.00
CA CYS A 163 2.12 10.64 0.25
C CYS A 163 1.13 11.37 -0.66
N PRO A 164 0.36 10.67 -1.51
CA PRO A 164 -0.70 11.30 -2.28
C PRO A 164 -1.94 11.45 -1.40
N ALA A 165 -1.91 12.47 -0.55
CA ALA A 165 -2.92 12.72 0.47
C ALA A 165 -4.33 12.85 -0.14
N GLY A 166 -5.30 12.18 0.49
CA GLY A 166 -6.70 12.15 0.04
C GLY A 166 -6.93 11.30 -1.20
N GLN A 167 -5.97 10.47 -1.61
CA GLN A 167 -6.07 9.62 -2.77
C GLN A 167 -5.89 8.15 -2.41
N MET A 168 -6.46 7.28 -3.24
CA MET A 168 -6.19 5.85 -3.19
C MET A 168 -4.97 5.52 -4.06
N ILE A 169 -4.05 4.73 -3.52
CA ILE A 169 -2.93 4.17 -4.27
C ILE A 169 -3.03 2.65 -4.37
N GLY A 170 -2.38 2.08 -5.38
CA GLY A 170 -2.28 0.64 -5.54
C GLY A 170 -0.86 0.21 -5.90
N PHE A 171 -0.50 -0.99 -5.46
CA PHE A 171 0.75 -1.66 -5.80
C PHE A 171 0.47 -3.06 -6.32
N GLU A 172 1.02 -3.40 -7.49
CA GLU A 172 0.99 -4.76 -8.03
C GLU A 172 2.30 -5.49 -7.72
N PHE A 173 2.19 -6.69 -7.17
CA PHE A 173 3.29 -7.59 -6.86
C PHE A 173 3.33 -8.73 -7.87
N VAL A 174 4.50 -8.92 -8.49
CA VAL A 174 4.69 -9.80 -9.65
C VAL A 174 5.87 -10.73 -9.36
N GLY A 175 5.67 -12.05 -9.40
CA GLY A 175 6.73 -13.01 -9.14
C GLY A 175 7.88 -12.88 -10.14
N VAL A 176 9.12 -13.02 -9.65
CA VAL A 176 10.35 -12.77 -10.41
C VAL A 176 11.24 -14.01 -10.49
N ASN A 177 11.95 -14.15 -11.61
CA ASN A 177 12.89 -15.23 -11.91
C ASN A 177 12.20 -16.62 -12.00
N ASP A 178 12.72 -17.60 -11.26
CA ASP A 178 12.27 -18.99 -11.20
C ASP A 178 10.83 -19.10 -10.65
N GLU A 179 10.47 -20.27 -10.13
CA GLU A 179 9.20 -20.45 -9.42
C GLU A 179 9.10 -19.51 -8.21
N VAL A 180 7.94 -18.89 -8.03
CA VAL A 180 7.61 -18.01 -6.89
C VAL A 180 6.19 -18.34 -6.46
N SER A 181 6.01 -18.57 -5.16
CA SER A 181 4.68 -18.59 -4.54
C SER A 181 4.72 -17.75 -3.28
N ILE A 182 3.89 -16.71 -3.24
CA ILE A 182 3.75 -15.83 -2.09
C ILE A 182 2.29 -15.77 -1.66
N ARG A 183 2.05 -15.94 -0.36
CA ARG A 183 0.77 -15.74 0.32
C ARG A 183 1.02 -14.97 1.60
N TRP A 184 0.16 -14.00 1.87
CA TRP A 184 0.04 -13.35 3.17
C TRP A 184 -1.41 -13.46 3.66
N ASP A 185 -1.62 -13.21 4.94
CA ASP A 185 -2.95 -13.08 5.53
C ASP A 185 -3.46 -11.65 5.32
N ILE A 186 -4.48 -11.51 4.46
CA ILE A 186 -4.97 -10.21 4.00
C ILE A 186 -5.56 -9.44 5.18
N GLY A 187 -5.01 -8.25 5.43
CA GLY A 187 -5.41 -7.40 6.55
C GLY A 187 -4.66 -7.68 7.86
N VAL A 188 -3.74 -8.67 7.87
CA VAL A 188 -2.92 -9.01 9.05
C VAL A 188 -1.42 -8.94 8.74
N THR A 189 -1.00 -9.51 7.61
CA THR A 189 0.38 -9.46 7.10
C THR A 189 0.38 -8.97 5.65
N GLY A 190 1.57 -8.91 5.04
CA GLY A 190 1.76 -8.45 3.67
C GLY A 190 2.03 -6.95 3.56
N PRO A 191 1.64 -6.34 2.42
CA PRO A 191 1.92 -4.94 2.13
C PRO A 191 1.22 -3.97 3.09
N ARG A 192 1.93 -2.93 3.54
CA ARG A 192 1.41 -1.83 4.37
C ARG A 192 2.04 -0.51 3.96
N VAL A 193 1.38 0.60 4.26
CA VAL A 193 1.96 1.93 4.03
C VAL A 193 2.13 2.65 5.35
N GLN A 194 3.33 3.16 5.64
CA GLN A 194 3.59 3.96 6.83
C GLN A 194 3.72 5.43 6.45
N VAL A 195 2.94 6.31 7.10
CA VAL A 195 3.14 7.77 7.01
C VAL A 195 4.27 8.17 7.98
N LEU A 196 5.26 8.93 7.48
CA LEU A 196 6.53 9.29 8.15
C LEU A 196 6.57 10.72 8.70
#